data_AF-A0AAV5WL56-F1
#
_entry.id   AF-A0AAV5WL56-F1
#
_cell.length_a   1.000
_cell.length_b   1.000
_cell.length_c   1.000
_cell.angle_alpha   90.00
_cell.angle_beta   90.00
_cell.angle_gamma   90.00
#
_symmetry.space_group_name_H-M   'P 1'
#
loop_
_entity.id
_entity.type
_entity.pdbx_description
1 polymer ?
#
loop_
_entity_poly.entity_id
_entity_poly.type
_entity_poly.pdbx_seq_one_letter_code
_entity_poly.pdbx_strand_id
1 'polypeptide(L)'
;PPLIMSGWDSYLTNLHNGCAAIKRSALVGLDSGEVWAKFEGFTATDAEVATFVKCFANVYEVPGNGVDLEGTHFTVPRVEENLIFG
;
A
#
# COMPACT_ATOMS: atom_id res chain seq x y z
N PRO A 1 27.33 -13.60 -5.16
CA PRO A 1 26.33 -13.18 -6.18
C PRO A 1 25.64 -11.88 -5.74
N PRO A 2 25.44 -10.88 -6.62
CA PRO A 2 24.58 -9.76 -6.28
C PRO A 2 23.15 -10.30 -6.09
N LEU A 3 22.48 -9.85 -5.03
CA LEU A 3 21.07 -10.14 -4.83
C LEU A 3 20.33 -9.62 -6.06
N ILE A 4 19.65 -10.49 -6.81
CA ILE A 4 18.79 -10.05 -7.91
C ILE A 4 17.61 -9.33 -7.26
N MET A 5 17.68 -8.01 -7.19
CA MET A 5 16.52 -7.17 -6.86
C MET A 5 15.48 -7.42 -7.94
N SER A 6 14.24 -7.74 -7.53
CA SER A 6 13.15 -7.84 -8.50
C SER A 6 12.93 -6.48 -9.18
N GLY A 7 12.28 -6.49 -10.35
CA GLY A 7 11.87 -5.24 -11.00
C GLY A 7 11.00 -4.36 -10.08
N TRP A 8 10.26 -4.99 -9.17
CA TRP A 8 9.42 -4.33 -8.17
C TRP A 8 10.24 -3.64 -7.06
N ASP A 9 11.32 -4.27 -6.58
CA ASP A 9 12.22 -3.64 -5.60
C ASP A 9 12.91 -2.40 -6.18
N SER A 10 13.29 -2.47 -7.47
CA SER A 10 13.87 -1.34 -8.19
C SER A 10 12.87 -0.19 -8.37
N TYR A 11 11.59 -0.50 -8.61
CA TYR A 11 10.54 0.50 -8.70
C TYR A 11 10.37 1.27 -7.37
N LEU A 12 10.28 0.56 -6.25
CA LEU A 12 10.20 1.18 -4.93
C LEU A 12 11.46 2.00 -4.61
N THR A 13 12.64 1.49 -4.96
CA THR A 13 13.90 2.24 -4.78
C THR A 13 13.88 3.56 -5.54
N ASN A 14 13.45 3.56 -6.80
CA ASN A 14 13.33 4.77 -7.60
C ASN A 14 12.27 5.74 -7.06
N LEU A 15 11.14 5.22 -6.56
CA LEU A 15 10.09 6.02 -5.93
C LEU A 15 10.63 6.79 -4.71
N HIS A 16 11.37 6.11 -3.83
CA HIS A 16 11.97 6.73 -2.64
C HIS A 16 13.12 7.68 -2.98
N ASN A 17 13.93 7.36 -3.98
CA ASN A 17 14.95 8.28 -4.48
C ASN A 17 14.36 9.57 -5.07
N GLY A 18 13.17 9.47 -5.69
CA GLY A 18 12.46 10.61 -6.27
C GLY A 18 11.65 11.43 -5.26
N CYS A 19 11.31 10.87 -4.10
CA CYS A 19 10.44 11.52 -3.12
C CYS A 19 10.80 11.17 -1.68
N ALA A 20 11.53 12.08 -1.02
CA ALA A 20 11.91 11.92 0.40
C ALA A 20 10.73 11.99 1.39
N ALA A 21 9.53 12.41 0.94
CA ALA A 21 8.34 12.46 1.77
C ALA A 21 7.73 11.07 2.02
N ILE A 22 7.92 10.13 1.08
CA ILE A 22 7.47 8.76 1.26
C ILE A 22 8.41 8.07 2.24
N LYS A 23 7.86 7.55 3.35
CA LYS A 23 8.64 6.90 4.41
C LYS A 23 8.58 5.38 4.33
N ARG A 24 7.45 4.86 3.86
CA ARG A 24 7.15 3.43 3.75
C ARG A 24 6.31 3.22 2.50
N SER A 25 6.47 2.09 1.84
CA SER A 25 5.65 1.72 0.69
C SER A 25 5.65 0.21 0.47
N ALA A 26 4.60 -0.29 -0.15
CA ALA A 26 4.49 -1.66 -0.63
C ALA A 26 3.78 -1.69 -1.98
N LEU A 27 4.14 -2.69 -2.79
CA LEU A 27 3.43 -3.10 -4.00
C LEU A 27 2.68 -4.37 -3.68
N VAL A 28 1.38 -4.37 -3.93
CA VAL A 28 0.47 -5.45 -3.55
C VAL A 28 -0.41 -5.86 -4.71
N GLY A 29 -0.75 -7.15 -4.80
CA GLY A 29 -1.69 -7.66 -5.79
C GLY A 29 -3.12 -7.22 -5.48
N LEU A 30 -3.86 -6.80 -6.51
CA LEU A 30 -5.21 -6.23 -6.38
C LEU A 30 -6.24 -7.22 -5.82
N ASP A 31 -6.13 -8.51 -6.16
CA ASP A 31 -7.15 -9.51 -5.79
C ASP A 31 -6.90 -10.13 -4.40
N SER A 32 -5.64 -10.41 -4.08
CA SER A 32 -5.25 -11.17 -2.88
C SER A 32 -4.63 -10.31 -1.79
N GLY A 33 -4.11 -9.12 -2.12
CA GLY A 33 -3.27 -8.35 -1.23
C GLY A 33 -1.86 -8.95 -1.05
N GLU A 34 -1.44 -9.87 -1.93
CA GLU A 34 -0.09 -10.43 -1.90
C GLU A 34 0.96 -9.33 -2.07
N VAL A 35 1.92 -9.24 -1.13
CA VAL A 35 2.99 -8.25 -1.20
C VAL A 35 4.07 -8.71 -2.17
N TRP A 36 4.19 -8.03 -3.31
CA TRP A 36 5.21 -8.30 -4.33
C TRP A 36 6.55 -7.63 -4.04
N ALA A 37 6.52 -6.46 -3.41
CA ALA A 37 7.70 -5.76 -2.92
C ALA A 37 7.31 -4.80 -1.79
N LYS A 38 8.25 -4.51 -0.91
CA LYS A 38 8.07 -3.51 0.14
C LYS A 38 9.38 -2.78 0.41
N PHE A 39 9.26 -1.49 0.71
CA PHE A 39 10.39 -0.67 1.17
C PHE A 39 10.47 -0.73 2.69
N GLU A 40 11.68 -0.56 3.21
CA GLU A 40 12.00 -0.72 4.63
C GLU A 40 10.98 -0.04 5.55
N GLY A 41 10.54 -0.77 6.57
CA GLY A 41 9.61 -0.28 7.59
C GLY A 41 8.13 -0.48 7.29
N PHE A 42 7.73 -1.02 6.14
CA PHE A 42 6.34 -1.45 5.93
C PHE A 42 6.03 -2.73 6.74
N THR A 43 5.08 -2.60 7.67
CA THR A 43 4.79 -3.58 8.73
C THR A 43 3.36 -4.13 8.71
N ALA A 44 2.57 -3.80 7.68
CA ALA A 44 1.20 -4.28 7.58
C ALA A 44 1.18 -5.81 7.47
N THR A 45 0.21 -6.41 8.14
CA THR A 45 -0.04 -7.86 8.05
C THR A 45 -0.71 -8.20 6.72
N ASP A 46 -0.53 -9.43 6.25
CA ASP A 46 -1.20 -9.91 5.04
C ASP A 46 -2.73 -9.76 5.13
N ALA A 47 -3.30 -9.91 6.33
CA ALA A 47 -4.73 -9.73 6.58
C ALA A 47 -5.18 -8.26 6.43
N GLU A 48 -4.40 -7.30 6.94
CA GLU A 48 -4.66 -5.88 6.75
C GLU A 48 -4.58 -5.51 5.27
N VAL A 49 -3.54 -5.95 4.57
CA VAL A 49 -3.38 -5.68 3.13
C VAL A 49 -4.52 -6.32 2.31
N ALA A 50 -4.89 -7.56 2.59
CA ALA A 50 -6.02 -8.24 1.95
C ALA A 50 -7.36 -7.55 2.23
N THR A 51 -7.50 -6.86 3.37
CA THR A 51 -8.69 -6.08 3.70
C THR A 51 -8.68 -4.74 2.97
N PHE A 52 -7.52 -4.08 2.92
CA PHE A 52 -7.32 -2.83 2.20
C PHE A 52 -7.61 -2.97 0.69
N VAL A 53 -7.14 -4.03 0.04
CA VAL A 53 -7.40 -4.19 -1.41
C VAL A 53 -8.89 -4.37 -1.74
N LYS A 54 -9.68 -4.92 -0.81
CA LYS A 54 -11.14 -5.05 -0.98
C LYS A 54 -11.85 -3.70 -0.97
N CYS A 55 -11.26 -2.66 -0.36
CA CYS A 55 -11.79 -1.30 -0.40
C CYS A 55 -11.88 -0.75 -1.83
N PHE A 56 -11.06 -1.26 -2.77
CA PHE A 56 -11.11 -0.86 -4.18
C PHE A 56 -12.31 -1.43 -4.95
N ALA A 57 -13.03 -2.41 -4.41
CA ALA A 57 -14.28 -2.88 -5.01
C ALA A 57 -15.40 -1.82 -4.95
N ASN A 58 -15.36 -0.95 -3.94
CA ASN A 58 -16.24 0.21 -3.83
C ASN A 58 -15.57 1.35 -3.02
N VAL A 59 -14.69 2.09 -3.69
CA VAL A 59 -13.90 3.17 -3.07
C VAL A 59 -14.75 4.26 -2.41
N TYR A 60 -15.99 4.49 -2.89
CA TYR A 60 -16.86 5.57 -2.39
C TYR A 60 -17.45 5.31 -1.01
N GLU A 61 -17.43 4.06 -0.52
CA GLU A 61 -17.87 3.72 0.84
C GLU A 61 -16.74 3.85 1.88
N VAL A 62 -15.49 3.87 1.43
CA VAL A 62 -14.31 3.88 2.31
C VAL A 62 -14.26 5.09 3.26
N PRO A 63 -14.63 6.33 2.86
CA PRO A 63 -14.66 7.47 3.78
C PRO A 63 -15.53 7.27 5.02
N GLY A 64 -16.60 6.48 4.92
CA GLY A 64 -17.49 6.19 6.04
C GLY A 64 -16.93 5.17 7.03
N ASN A 65 -15.96 4.35 6.60
CA ASN A 65 -15.43 3.22 7.37
C ASN A 65 -13.97 3.42 7.82
N GLY A 66 -13.17 4.19 7.08
CA GLY A 66 -11.72 4.26 7.26
C GLY A 66 -10.99 3.06 6.69
N VAL A 67 -9.69 2.96 6.98
CA VAL A 67 -8.81 1.86 6.56
C VAL A 67 -7.88 1.48 7.71
N ASP A 68 -7.76 0.19 8.00
CA ASP A 68 -6.78 -0.33 8.95
C ASP A 68 -5.53 -0.82 8.22
N LEU A 69 -4.37 -0.25 8.56
CA LEU A 69 -3.09 -0.64 7.96
C LEU A 69 -1.94 -0.41 8.97
N GLU A 70 -1.01 -1.36 9.09
CA GLU A 70 0.12 -1.25 10.03
C GLU A 70 -0.31 -1.01 11.49
N GLY A 71 -1.40 -1.64 11.93
CA GLY A 71 -1.97 -1.46 13.26
C GLY A 71 -2.57 -0.08 13.52
N THR A 72 -2.78 0.75 12.49
CA THR A 72 -3.34 2.10 12.58
C THR A 72 -4.64 2.20 11.79
N HIS A 73 -5.67 2.78 12.42
CA HIS A 73 -6.92 3.12 11.74
C HIS A 73 -6.82 4.52 11.12
N PHE A 74 -6.81 4.60 9.80
CA PHE A 74 -6.76 5.83 9.03
C PHE A 74 -8.17 6.34 8.72
N THR A 75 -8.42 7.60 9.06
CA THR A 75 -9.62 8.31 8.58
C THR A 75 -9.40 8.69 7.13
N VAL A 76 -10.36 8.39 6.25
CA VAL A 76 -10.21 8.62 4.80
C VAL A 76 -10.97 9.89 4.38
N PRO A 77 -10.32 11.06 4.33
CA PRO A 77 -10.97 12.32 3.94
C PRO A 77 -11.30 12.40 2.44
N ARG A 78 -10.63 11.60 1.60
CA ARG A 78 -10.75 11.70 0.14
C ARG A 78 -10.55 10.37 -0.54
N VAL A 79 -11.38 10.13 -1.55
CA VAL A 79 -11.23 9.03 -2.52
C VAL A 79 -11.40 9.56 -3.94
N GLU A 80 -10.82 8.85 -4.90
CA GLU A 80 -11.04 9.00 -6.35
C GLU A 80 -11.21 7.61 -6.95
N GLU A 81 -11.45 7.52 -8.27
CA GLU A 81 -11.76 6.27 -8.98
C GLU A 81 -10.87 5.08 -8.58
N ASN A 82 -9.56 5.31 -8.44
CA ASN A 82 -8.59 4.29 -8.04
C ASN A 82 -7.62 4.77 -6.96
N LEU A 83 -8.01 5.76 -6.13
CA LEU A 83 -7.15 6.35 -5.11
C LEU A 83 -7.88 6.47 -3.78
N ILE A 84 -7.22 6.06 -2.70
CA ILE A 84 -7.68 6.22 -1.32
C ILE A 84 -6.62 7.03 -0.58
N PHE A 85 -7.03 8.14 0.05
CA PHE A 85 -6.15 8.99 0.85
C PHE A 85 -6.61 8.97 2.31
N GLY A 86 -5.73 8.58 3.23
CA GLY A 86 -5.98 8.44 4.66
C GLY A 86 -4.80 8.86 5.52
#